data_AF-A0A2V9WSF0-F1
#
_entry.id   AF-A0A2V9WSF0-F1
#
_cell.length_a   1.000
_cell.length_b   1.000
_cell.length_c   1.000
_cell.angle_alpha   90.00
_cell.angle_beta   90.00
_cell.angle_gamma   90.00
#
_symmetry.space_group_name_H-M   'P 1'
#
loop_
_entity.id
_entity.type
_entity.pdbx_description
1 polymer ?
#
loop_
_entity_poly.entity_id
_entity_poly.type
_entity_poly.pdbx_seq_one_letter_code
_entity_poly.pdbx_strand_id
1 'polypeptide(L)'
;MMRTNIPEKLSNIVKEIDDHGGASLTRLTVLKKWFERTERLSAFAIWIATRAVSRQGKTNGATAKLFREVQGMLAGLDKLRPQLDRQMAQTMHDRLRDFQNECRNQRWGAVRIVHNWNLMLAEHGLDIYLWHLDSPTYGYKLAADYCQHYDSRYGNGLIGPSRTKIQELVRFLLTIEALEDSSR
;
A
#
# COMPACT_ATOMS: atom_id res chain seq x y z
N MET A 1 -16.90 -3.18 -20.31
CA MET A 1 -16.16 -2.03 -19.79
C MET A 1 -16.31 -2.03 -18.26
N MET A 2 -15.33 -2.57 -17.54
CA MET A 2 -15.29 -2.55 -16.07
C MET A 2 -14.59 -1.30 -15.51
N ARG A 3 -14.59 -0.21 -16.29
CA ARG A 3 -14.14 1.10 -15.83
C ARG A 3 -15.04 1.58 -14.69
N THR A 4 -14.40 1.89 -13.57
CA THR A 4 -15.07 2.56 -12.47
C THR A 4 -14.83 4.06 -12.58
N ASN A 5 -15.59 4.88 -11.84
CA ASN A 5 -15.31 6.31 -11.71
C ASN A 5 -14.30 6.62 -10.59
N ILE A 6 -13.64 5.60 -10.03
CA ILE A 6 -12.73 5.73 -8.90
C ILE A 6 -11.41 6.42 -9.31
N PRO A 7 -10.78 6.11 -10.46
CA PRO A 7 -9.61 6.85 -10.94
C PRO A 7 -9.85 8.36 -11.07
N GLU A 8 -11.02 8.77 -11.56
CA GLU A 8 -11.42 10.17 -11.69
C GLU A 8 -11.59 10.81 -10.31
N LYS A 9 -12.24 10.10 -9.37
CA LYS A 9 -12.36 10.58 -7.97
C LYS A 9 -11.00 10.79 -7.31
N LEU A 10 -10.03 9.92 -7.54
CA LEU A 10 -8.66 10.09 -7.04
C LEU A 10 -7.95 11.27 -7.74
N SER A 11 -8.17 11.47 -9.03
CA SER A 11 -7.62 12.60 -9.78
C SER A 11 -8.16 13.95 -9.26
N ASN A 12 -9.42 13.98 -8.81
CA ASN A 12 -9.99 15.16 -8.14
C ASN A 12 -9.34 15.45 -6.78
N ILE A 13 -8.81 14.45 -6.08
CA ILE A 13 -8.02 14.68 -4.85
C ILE A 13 -6.68 15.35 -5.20
N VAL A 14 -6.02 14.93 -6.29
CA VAL A 14 -4.80 15.59 -6.77
C VAL A 14 -5.06 17.05 -7.08
N LYS A 15 -6.16 17.35 -7.77
CA LYS A 15 -6.56 18.74 -8.04
C LYS A 15 -6.81 19.53 -6.75
N GLU A 16 -7.50 18.96 -5.77
CA GLU A 16 -7.73 19.62 -4.47
C GLU A 16 -6.41 19.94 -3.74
N ILE A 17 -5.43 19.02 -3.78
CA ILE A 17 -4.08 19.28 -3.23
C ILE A 17 -3.40 20.43 -3.98
N ASP A 18 -3.49 20.46 -5.31
CA ASP A 18 -2.89 21.50 -6.14
C ASP A 18 -3.55 22.88 -5.89
N ASP A 19 -4.87 22.92 -5.72
CA ASP A 19 -5.65 24.15 -5.55
C ASP A 19 -5.64 24.69 -4.10
N HIS A 20 -5.60 23.81 -3.10
CA HIS A 20 -5.81 24.16 -1.68
C HIS A 20 -4.66 23.75 -0.74
N GLY A 21 -3.60 23.14 -1.27
CA GLY A 21 -2.43 22.70 -0.49
C GLY A 21 -2.63 21.38 0.27
N GLY A 22 -3.85 20.85 0.31
CA GLY A 22 -4.13 19.55 0.91
C GLY A 22 -5.58 19.08 0.72
N ALA A 23 -5.80 17.81 1.08
CA ALA A 23 -7.11 17.15 1.05
C ALA A 23 -7.26 16.20 2.24
N SER A 24 -8.52 15.95 2.64
CA SER A 24 -8.79 14.99 3.73
C SER A 24 -8.40 13.56 3.35
N LEU A 25 -7.77 12.85 4.27
CA LEU A 25 -7.46 11.41 4.12
C LEU A 25 -8.73 10.57 3.88
N THR A 26 -9.87 11.00 4.42
CA THR A 26 -11.17 10.32 4.24
C THR A 26 -11.62 10.28 2.77
N ARG A 27 -11.09 11.15 1.91
CA ARG A 27 -11.35 11.13 0.46
C ARG A 27 -10.90 9.82 -0.19
N LEU A 28 -9.91 9.12 0.38
CA LEU A 28 -9.46 7.81 -0.11
C LEU A 28 -10.47 6.68 0.18
N THR A 29 -11.50 6.89 1.00
CA THR A 29 -12.53 5.86 1.28
C THR A 29 -13.27 5.38 0.03
N VAL A 30 -13.26 6.17 -1.05
CA VAL A 30 -13.78 5.79 -2.38
C VAL A 30 -13.15 4.50 -2.90
N LEU A 31 -11.91 4.20 -2.50
CA LEU A 31 -11.19 2.98 -2.86
C LEU A 31 -11.85 1.71 -2.32
N LYS A 32 -12.60 1.78 -1.21
CA LYS A 32 -13.28 0.60 -0.65
C LYS A 32 -14.16 -0.07 -1.69
N LYS A 33 -14.90 0.71 -2.48
CA LYS A 33 -15.74 0.18 -3.56
C LYS A 33 -14.92 -0.52 -4.64
N TRP A 34 -13.72 -0.03 -4.94
CA TRP A 34 -12.84 -0.66 -5.92
C TRP A 34 -12.27 -1.99 -5.42
N PHE A 35 -12.04 -2.10 -4.11
CA PHE A 35 -11.54 -3.30 -3.42
C PHE A 35 -12.61 -4.35 -3.09
N GLU A 36 -13.89 -4.13 -3.43
CA GLU A 36 -14.93 -5.16 -3.30
C GLU A 36 -14.65 -6.41 -4.14
N ARG A 37 -13.78 -6.30 -5.16
CA ARG A 37 -13.28 -7.44 -5.93
C ARG A 37 -11.97 -7.94 -5.32
N THR A 38 -11.95 -9.20 -4.92
CA THR A 38 -10.82 -9.81 -4.22
C THR A 38 -9.55 -9.84 -5.07
N GLU A 39 -9.66 -10.01 -6.40
CA GLU A 39 -8.52 -9.98 -7.31
C GLU A 39 -7.87 -8.59 -7.37
N ARG A 40 -8.69 -7.54 -7.35
CA ARG A 40 -8.21 -6.15 -7.32
C ARG A 40 -7.52 -5.83 -6.01
N LEU A 41 -8.07 -6.30 -4.87
CA LEU A 41 -7.45 -6.12 -3.56
C LEU A 41 -6.12 -6.90 -3.44
N SER A 42 -6.08 -8.14 -3.94
CA SER A 42 -4.86 -8.95 -4.02
C SER A 42 -3.78 -8.27 -4.87
N ALA A 43 -4.12 -7.86 -6.10
CA ALA A 43 -3.22 -7.12 -6.99
C ALA A 43 -2.71 -5.83 -6.33
N PHE A 44 -3.58 -5.10 -5.65
CA PHE A 44 -3.21 -3.86 -4.97
C PHE A 44 -2.23 -4.09 -3.81
N ALA A 45 -2.51 -5.09 -2.96
CA ALA A 45 -1.67 -5.40 -1.82
C ALA A 45 -0.24 -5.77 -2.24
N ILE A 46 -0.11 -6.61 -3.27
CA ILE A 46 1.18 -7.01 -3.83
C ILE A 46 1.88 -5.86 -4.57
N TRP A 47 1.12 -5.03 -5.27
CA TRP A 47 1.67 -3.84 -5.93
C TRP A 47 2.23 -2.84 -4.92
N ILE A 48 1.54 -2.57 -3.80
CA ILE A 48 2.06 -1.72 -2.73
C ILE A 48 3.32 -2.31 -2.13
N ALA A 49 3.32 -3.61 -1.79
CA ALA A 49 4.48 -4.28 -1.22
C ALA A 49 5.70 -4.14 -2.15
N THR A 50 5.51 -4.42 -3.45
CA THR A 50 6.53 -4.26 -4.48
C THR A 50 7.03 -2.82 -4.55
N ARG A 51 6.12 -1.84 -4.61
CA ARG A 51 6.45 -0.42 -4.71
C ARG A 51 7.24 0.07 -3.49
N ALA A 52 6.86 -0.36 -2.30
CA ALA A 52 7.50 0.00 -1.06
C ALA A 52 8.95 -0.50 -1.03
N VAL A 53 9.18 -1.75 -1.44
CA VAL A 53 10.52 -2.34 -1.43
C VAL A 53 11.40 -1.84 -2.58
N SER A 54 10.84 -1.46 -3.73
CA SER A 54 11.62 -0.84 -4.82
C SER A 54 12.14 0.56 -4.48
N ARG A 55 11.55 1.26 -3.51
CA ARG A 55 11.99 2.59 -3.06
C ARG A 55 13.06 2.52 -1.97
N GLN A 56 13.94 1.53 -2.08
CA GLN A 56 15.05 1.37 -1.16
C GLN A 56 15.94 2.62 -1.23
N GLY A 57 15.79 3.51 -0.24
CA GLY A 57 16.73 4.62 -0.04
C GLY A 57 18.09 4.09 0.41
N LYS A 58 18.97 4.98 0.89
CA LYS A 58 20.24 4.55 1.52
C LYS A 58 19.94 3.70 2.76
N THR A 59 20.02 2.39 2.60
CA THR A 59 19.77 1.38 3.64
C THR A 59 20.98 0.48 3.71
N ASN A 60 21.34 0.05 4.92
CA ASN A 60 22.52 -0.76 5.20
C ASN A 60 22.15 -1.97 6.06
N GLY A 61 23.05 -2.94 6.15
CA GLY A 61 22.92 -4.09 7.04
C GLY A 61 21.65 -4.92 6.83
N ALA A 62 21.00 -5.27 7.95
CA ALA A 62 19.83 -6.14 7.99
C ALA A 62 18.64 -5.60 7.17
N THR A 63 18.41 -4.29 7.19
CA THR A 63 17.33 -3.64 6.44
C THR A 63 17.49 -3.85 4.93
N ALA A 64 18.70 -3.64 4.40
CA ALA A 64 18.98 -3.84 2.98
C ALA A 64 18.89 -5.31 2.55
N LYS A 65 19.17 -6.25 3.45
CA LYS A 65 18.97 -7.68 3.22
C LYS A 65 17.48 -8.00 3.10
N LEU A 66 16.65 -7.55 4.05
CA LEU A 66 15.21 -7.76 4.01
C LEU A 66 14.57 -7.15 2.75
N PHE A 67 14.96 -5.94 2.36
CA PHE A 67 14.48 -5.35 1.10
C PHE A 67 14.73 -6.25 -0.11
N ARG A 68 15.95 -6.78 -0.26
CA ARG A 68 16.30 -7.65 -1.38
C ARG A 68 15.54 -8.97 -1.36
N GLU A 69 15.34 -9.56 -0.18
CA GLU A 69 14.60 -10.82 -0.05
C GLU A 69 13.12 -10.64 -0.40
N VAL A 70 12.48 -9.56 0.08
CA VAL A 70 11.10 -9.25 -0.31
C VAL A 70 11.01 -8.93 -1.80
N GLN A 71 11.94 -8.13 -2.34
CA GLN A 71 12.00 -7.85 -3.78
C GLN A 71 12.12 -9.14 -4.61
N GLY A 72 13.02 -10.05 -4.22
CA GLY A 72 13.22 -11.31 -4.91
C GLY A 72 11.96 -12.19 -4.89
N MET A 73 11.25 -12.23 -3.75
CA MET A 73 9.99 -12.96 -3.62
C MET A 73 8.87 -12.39 -4.49
N LEU A 74 8.80 -11.05 -4.64
CA LEU A 74 7.76 -10.37 -5.40
C LEU A 74 8.09 -10.21 -6.89
N ALA A 75 9.32 -10.54 -7.30
CA ALA A 75 9.77 -10.35 -8.66
C ALA A 75 9.02 -11.24 -9.65
N GLY A 76 8.59 -10.66 -10.78
CA GLY A 76 7.98 -11.41 -11.89
C GLY A 76 6.54 -11.87 -11.65
N LEU A 77 5.91 -11.49 -10.52
CA LEU A 77 4.50 -11.80 -10.29
C LEU A 77 3.59 -11.15 -11.33
N ASP A 78 2.52 -11.86 -11.70
CA ASP A 78 1.48 -11.32 -12.56
C ASP A 78 0.81 -10.10 -11.90
N LYS A 79 0.55 -9.07 -12.70
CA LYS A 79 0.02 -7.80 -12.20
C LYS A 79 -1.45 -7.87 -11.84
N LEU A 80 -2.23 -8.72 -12.51
CA LEU A 80 -3.67 -8.83 -12.33
C LEU A 80 -4.04 -9.90 -11.28
N ARG A 81 -3.31 -11.01 -11.28
CA ARG A 81 -3.55 -12.17 -10.41
C ARG A 81 -2.23 -12.66 -9.80
N PRO A 82 -1.60 -11.88 -8.92
CA PRO A 82 -0.35 -12.31 -8.29
C PRO A 82 -0.54 -13.61 -7.50
N GLN A 83 0.33 -14.58 -7.74
CA GLN A 83 0.34 -15.88 -7.06
C GLN A 83 1.63 -15.99 -6.25
N LEU A 84 1.50 -15.98 -4.93
CA LEU A 84 2.60 -16.25 -4.01
C LEU A 84 2.39 -17.62 -3.40
N ASP A 85 3.49 -18.36 -3.23
CA ASP A 85 3.49 -19.50 -2.33
C ASP A 85 3.11 -19.01 -0.92
N ARG A 86 2.06 -19.62 -0.35
CA ARG A 86 1.48 -19.15 0.91
C ARG A 86 2.44 -19.31 2.09
N GLN A 87 3.21 -20.40 2.11
CA GLN A 87 4.16 -20.65 3.19
C GLN A 87 5.33 -19.67 3.12
N MET A 88 5.84 -19.38 1.93
CA MET A 88 6.87 -18.38 1.70
C MET A 88 6.38 -16.98 2.06
N ALA A 89 5.16 -16.61 1.65
CA ALA A 89 4.56 -15.32 1.99
C ALA A 89 4.36 -15.16 3.50
N GLN A 90 3.90 -16.21 4.20
CA GLN A 90 3.76 -16.18 5.66
C GLN A 90 5.11 -16.09 6.36
N THR A 91 6.10 -16.86 5.93
CA THR A 91 7.47 -16.79 6.47
C THR A 91 8.04 -15.38 6.30
N MET A 92 7.83 -14.76 5.14
CA MET A 92 8.29 -13.38 4.90
C MET A 92 7.52 -12.38 5.75
N HIS A 93 6.20 -12.55 5.87
CA HIS A 93 5.36 -11.73 6.74
C HIS A 93 5.89 -11.73 8.18
N ASP A 94 6.13 -12.93 8.75
CA ASP A 94 6.57 -13.06 10.13
C ASP A 94 7.96 -12.45 10.36
N ARG A 95 8.88 -12.59 9.39
CA ARG A 95 10.20 -11.94 9.44
C ARG A 95 10.13 -10.42 9.39
N LEU A 96 9.24 -9.85 8.56
CA LEU A 96 8.98 -8.40 8.55
C LEU A 96 8.38 -7.94 9.87
N ARG A 97 7.47 -8.76 10.43
CA ARG A 97 6.83 -8.50 11.72
C ARG A 97 7.87 -8.43 12.84
N ASP A 98 8.71 -9.45 12.93
CA ASP A 98 9.79 -9.60 13.91
C ASP A 98 10.81 -8.47 13.81
N PHE A 99 11.16 -8.05 12.59
CA PHE A 99 12.07 -6.93 12.36
C PHE A 99 11.55 -5.62 12.98
N GLN A 100 10.24 -5.45 13.13
CA GLN A 100 9.64 -4.28 13.76
C GLN A 100 8.91 -4.60 15.07
N ASN A 101 9.29 -5.68 15.75
CA ASN A 101 8.62 -6.14 16.98
C ASN A 101 9.04 -5.35 18.24
N GLU A 102 9.84 -4.30 18.11
CA GLU A 102 10.12 -3.42 19.24
C GLU A 102 8.83 -2.68 19.65
N CYS A 103 8.44 -2.80 20.91
CA CYS A 103 7.29 -2.10 21.47
C CYS A 103 7.74 -1.13 22.55
N ARG A 104 7.21 0.09 22.51
CA ARG A 104 7.38 1.08 23.58
C ARG A 104 6.13 1.18 24.41
N ASN A 105 6.28 1.02 25.72
CA ASN A 105 5.19 1.29 26.65
C ASN A 105 4.94 2.80 26.71
N GLN A 106 3.74 3.22 26.31
CA GLN A 106 3.21 4.56 26.49
C GLN A 106 2.19 4.54 27.63
N ARG A 107 1.80 5.73 28.12
CA ARG A 107 0.80 5.87 29.20
C ARG A 107 -0.54 5.15 28.91
N TRP A 108 -0.84 4.86 27.65
CA TRP A 108 -2.09 4.26 27.19
C TRP A 108 -1.93 2.86 26.57
N GLY A 109 -0.75 2.23 26.69
CA GLY A 109 -0.49 0.88 26.19
C GLY A 109 0.84 0.73 25.45
N ALA A 110 1.19 -0.51 25.10
CA ALA A 110 2.35 -0.81 24.27
C ALA A 110 2.08 -0.40 22.82
N VAL A 111 2.98 0.39 22.24
CA VAL A 111 2.92 0.83 20.84
C VAL A 111 4.12 0.27 20.09
N ARG A 112 3.88 -0.40 18.96
CA ARG A 112 4.91 -0.93 18.08
C ARG A 112 5.71 0.20 17.44
N ILE A 113 7.04 0.10 17.50
CA ILE A 113 7.97 1.03 16.86
C ILE A 113 8.17 0.60 15.41
N VAL A 114 7.84 1.50 14.48
CA VAL A 114 8.06 1.29 13.05
C VAL A 114 9.47 1.76 12.69
N HIS A 115 10.41 0.81 12.57
CA HIS A 115 11.79 1.11 12.17
C HIS A 115 11.90 1.51 10.70
N ASN A 116 11.04 0.95 9.84
CA ASN A 116 11.06 1.27 8.42
C ASN A 116 9.65 1.24 7.82
N TRP A 117 9.16 2.41 7.42
CA TRP A 117 7.82 2.57 6.85
C TRP A 117 7.59 1.71 5.60
N ASN A 118 8.59 1.56 4.73
CA ASN A 118 8.44 0.76 3.52
C ASN A 118 8.37 -0.75 3.82
N LEU A 119 9.11 -1.24 4.82
CA LEU A 119 8.97 -2.63 5.27
C LEU A 119 7.63 -2.87 5.98
N MET A 120 7.11 -1.88 6.70
CA MET A 120 5.74 -1.94 7.26
C MET A 120 4.68 -2.02 6.15
N LEU A 121 4.81 -1.22 5.09
CA LEU A 121 3.89 -1.28 3.94
C LEU A 121 3.94 -2.64 3.23
N ALA A 122 5.14 -3.24 3.13
CA ALA A 122 5.28 -4.59 2.60
C ALA A 122 4.64 -5.64 3.51
N GLU A 123 4.81 -5.53 4.83
CA GLU A 123 4.16 -6.37 5.83
C GLU A 123 2.63 -6.31 5.72
N HIS A 124 2.05 -5.11 5.74
CA HIS A 124 0.60 -4.93 5.58
C HIS A 124 0.07 -5.43 4.22
N GLY A 125 0.87 -5.31 3.14
CA GLY A 125 0.53 -5.90 1.85
C GLY A 125 0.44 -7.43 1.91
N LEU A 126 1.40 -8.09 2.58
CA LEU A 126 1.37 -9.54 2.78
C LEU A 126 0.24 -9.97 3.73
N ASP A 127 -0.04 -9.19 4.77
CA ASP A 127 -1.15 -9.42 5.72
C ASP A 127 -2.49 -9.49 4.99
N ILE A 128 -2.74 -8.52 4.10
CA ILE A 128 -3.94 -8.50 3.24
C ILE A 128 -3.98 -9.72 2.34
N TYR A 129 -2.87 -10.03 1.67
CA TYR A 129 -2.80 -11.15 0.74
C TYR A 129 -3.09 -12.50 1.42
N LEU A 130 -2.62 -12.68 2.65
CA LEU A 130 -2.72 -13.94 3.39
C LEU A 130 -4.06 -14.14 4.09
N TRP A 131 -4.65 -13.06 4.62
CA TRP A 131 -5.76 -13.18 5.57
C TRP A 131 -6.93 -12.21 5.37
N HIS A 132 -6.81 -11.16 4.55
CA HIS A 132 -7.83 -10.09 4.47
C HIS A 132 -8.26 -9.71 3.05
N LEU A 133 -8.23 -10.67 2.11
CA LEU A 133 -8.65 -10.47 0.72
C LEU A 133 -10.14 -10.14 0.54
N ASP A 134 -10.96 -10.37 1.57
CA ASP A 134 -12.40 -10.06 1.61
C ASP A 134 -12.70 -8.73 2.36
N SER A 135 -11.67 -7.99 2.78
CA SER A 135 -11.84 -6.77 3.58
C SER A 135 -11.37 -5.51 2.86
N PRO A 136 -12.26 -4.82 2.11
CA PRO A 136 -11.96 -3.53 1.48
C PRO A 136 -11.42 -2.46 2.43
N THR A 137 -11.76 -2.56 3.72
CA THR A 137 -11.28 -1.63 4.74
C THR A 137 -9.77 -1.73 4.93
N TYR A 138 -9.18 -2.93 4.85
CA TYR A 138 -7.73 -3.08 4.92
C TYR A 138 -7.03 -2.50 3.70
N GLY A 139 -7.59 -2.68 2.50
CA GLY A 139 -7.09 -2.04 1.28
C GLY A 139 -7.10 -0.51 1.38
N TYR A 140 -8.17 0.07 1.90
CA TYR A 140 -8.24 1.52 2.17
C TYR A 140 -7.17 1.97 3.17
N LYS A 141 -6.99 1.25 4.28
CA LYS A 141 -5.96 1.58 5.29
C LYS A 141 -4.56 1.55 4.67
N LEU A 142 -4.24 0.50 3.89
CA LEU A 142 -2.95 0.41 3.21
C LEU A 142 -2.73 1.55 2.21
N ALA A 143 -3.76 1.94 1.46
CA ALA A 143 -3.69 3.09 0.57
C ALA A 143 -3.48 4.41 1.34
N ALA A 144 -4.13 4.56 2.49
CA ALA A 144 -3.97 5.69 3.37
C ALA A 144 -2.53 5.75 3.93
N ASP A 145 -2.02 4.66 4.51
CA ASP A 145 -0.65 4.55 5.02
C ASP A 145 0.39 4.80 3.91
N TYR A 146 0.09 4.34 2.70
CA TYR A 146 0.91 4.60 1.53
C TYR A 146 0.94 6.09 1.20
N CYS A 147 -0.21 6.74 1.05
CA CYS A 147 -0.34 8.13 0.62
C CYS A 147 -0.02 9.17 1.70
N GLN A 148 -0.18 8.81 2.97
CA GLN A 148 -0.01 9.71 4.09
C GLN A 148 1.45 10.19 4.18
N HIS A 149 1.59 11.45 4.57
CA HIS A 149 2.83 12.05 5.02
C HIS A 149 2.53 12.75 6.33
N TYR A 150 3.33 12.49 7.36
CA TYR A 150 3.20 13.19 8.63
C TYR A 150 3.93 14.54 8.54
N ASP A 151 3.20 15.65 8.64
CA ASP A 151 3.75 16.99 8.85
C ASP A 151 3.14 17.56 10.13
N SER A 152 3.98 17.96 11.09
CA SER A 152 3.55 18.52 12.36
C SER A 152 2.76 19.82 12.23
N ARG A 153 2.85 20.52 11.09
CA ARG A 153 2.11 21.76 10.80
C ARG A 153 0.69 21.52 10.29
N TYR A 154 0.43 20.35 9.68
CA TYR A 154 -0.83 20.06 8.99
C TYR A 154 -1.58 18.84 9.56
N GLY A 155 -0.97 18.10 10.50
CA GLY A 155 -1.53 16.86 11.04
C GLY A 155 -1.48 15.71 10.04
N ASN A 156 -2.41 14.75 10.17
CA ASN A 156 -2.54 13.63 9.24
C ASN A 156 -3.45 14.03 8.06
N GLY A 157 -2.86 14.33 6.91
CA GLY A 157 -3.59 14.73 5.71
C GLY A 157 -2.92 14.31 4.40
N LEU A 158 -3.63 14.48 3.29
CA LEU A 158 -3.04 14.36 1.96
C LEU A 158 -2.50 15.73 1.58
N ILE A 159 -1.18 15.86 1.48
CA ILE A 159 -0.50 17.14 1.22
C ILE A 159 0.35 17.04 -0.04
N GLY A 160 1.10 18.08 -0.41
CA GLY A 160 1.95 18.09 -1.61
C GLY A 160 2.74 16.79 -1.88
N PRO A 161 3.47 16.22 -0.89
CA PRO A 161 4.13 14.91 -1.03
C PRO A 161 3.23 13.71 -1.36
N SER A 162 1.95 13.76 -0.97
CA SER A 162 0.95 12.71 -1.25
C SER A 162 0.52 12.72 -2.71
N ARG A 163 0.64 13.86 -3.42
CA ARG A 163 0.21 14.05 -4.80
C ARG A 163 0.74 12.96 -5.74
N THR A 164 2.05 12.76 -5.78
CA THR A 164 2.69 11.77 -6.66
C THR A 164 2.21 10.35 -6.32
N LYS A 165 2.01 10.05 -5.03
CA LYS A 165 1.52 8.74 -4.60
C LYS A 165 0.08 8.49 -5.06
N ILE A 166 -0.80 9.50 -4.99
CA ILE A 166 -2.18 9.38 -5.48
C ILE A 166 -2.19 9.21 -7.01
N GLN A 167 -1.32 9.92 -7.75
CA GLN A 167 -1.19 9.72 -9.20
C GLN A 167 -0.73 8.31 -9.56
N GLU A 168 0.14 7.71 -8.74
CA GLU A 168 0.52 6.31 -8.92
C GLU A 168 -0.63 5.34 -8.64
N LEU A 169 -1.48 5.62 -7.65
CA LEU A 169 -2.72 4.86 -7.43
C LEU A 169 -3.63 4.94 -8.67
N VAL A 170 -3.83 6.14 -9.23
CA VAL A 170 -4.64 6.32 -10.45
C VAL A 170 -4.10 5.47 -11.59
N ARG A 171 -2.78 5.51 -11.84
CA ARG A 171 -2.14 4.71 -12.90
C ARG A 171 -2.30 3.21 -12.65
N PHE A 172 -2.14 2.77 -11.40
CA PHE A 172 -2.33 1.37 -11.03
C PHE A 172 -3.77 0.91 -11.30
N LEU A 173 -4.78 1.64 -10.80
CA LEU A 173 -6.19 1.32 -11.02
C LEU A 173 -6.52 1.21 -12.50
N LEU A 174 -6.10 2.19 -13.31
CA LEU A 174 -6.33 2.19 -14.76
C LEU A 174 -5.64 1.00 -15.46
N THR A 175 -4.45 0.61 -15.01
CA THR A 175 -3.72 -0.54 -15.56
C THR A 175 -4.49 -1.83 -15.28
N ILE A 176 -4.96 -2.04 -14.05
CA ILE A 176 -5.73 -3.23 -13.68
C ILE A 176 -7.06 -3.28 -14.43
N GLU A 177 -7.80 -2.18 -14.49
CA GLU A 177 -9.06 -2.11 -15.24
C GLU A 177 -8.85 -2.42 -16.74
N ALA A 178 -7.76 -1.96 -17.34
CA ALA A 178 -7.42 -2.29 -18.72
C ALA A 178 -7.07 -3.79 -18.90
N LEU A 179 -6.26 -4.36 -18.00
CA LEU A 179 -5.91 -5.79 -18.06
C LEU A 179 -7.13 -6.70 -17.88
N GLU A 180 -8.09 -6.30 -17.03
CA GLU A 180 -9.36 -7.01 -16.87
C GLU A 180 -10.23 -6.99 -18.13
N ASP A 181 -10.23 -5.87 -18.87
CA ASP A 181 -10.96 -5.75 -20.13
C ASP A 181 -10.27 -6.57 -21.25
N SER A 182 -8.93 -6.70 -21.23
CA SER A 182 -8.14 -7.47 -22.20
C SER A 182 -8.07 -8.98 -21.93
N SER A 183 -8.33 -9.43 -20.70
CA SER A 183 -8.28 -10.86 -20.32
C SER A 183 -9.61 -11.59 -20.57
N ARG A 184 -10.45 -11.04 -21.44
CA ARG A 184 -11.72 -11.60 -21.91
C ARG A 184 -11.56 -12.13 -23.32
#